data_AF-A0AAE1JJ70-F1
#
_entry.id   AF-A0AAE1JJ70-F1
#
_cell.length_a   1.000
_cell.length_b   1.000
_cell.length_c   1.000
_cell.angle_alpha   90.00
_cell.angle_beta   90.00
_cell.angle_gamma   90.00
#
_symmetry.space_group_name_H-M   'P 1'
#
loop_
_entity.id
_entity.type
_entity.pdbx_description
1 polymer ?
#
loop_
_entity_poly.entity_id
_entity_poly.type
_entity_poly.pdbx_seq_one_letter_code
_entity_poly.pdbx_strand_id
1 'polypeptide(L)'
;MLVLSIFFLLIPDAFSLSFSFTSFHQDEDRISLEKSARLLGTSIDLVTQYNDSVGRATYHQPMHLWDKATGKLTDFTTKFTFVIDSMCNTNFGDGMAFFLAPKVQSFLIFQKREKVLWV
;
A
#
# COMPACT_ATOMS: atom_id res chain seq x y z
N MET A 1 -0.66 19.25 -42.30
CA MET A 1 -1.39 18.87 -41.07
C MET A 1 -1.22 17.39 -40.66
N LEU A 2 -0.56 16.52 -41.45
CA LEU A 2 -0.33 15.11 -41.12
C LEU A 2 0.93 14.86 -40.26
N VAL A 3 1.97 15.67 -40.44
CA VAL A 3 3.26 15.50 -39.74
C VAL A 3 3.13 15.76 -38.23
N LEU A 4 2.27 16.69 -37.81
CA LEU A 4 2.01 16.97 -36.40
C LEU A 4 1.32 15.80 -35.68
N SER A 5 0.54 14.99 -36.41
CA SER A 5 -0.22 13.87 -35.85
C SER A 5 0.65 12.66 -35.49
N ILE A 6 1.84 12.53 -36.10
CA ILE A 6 2.77 11.41 -35.86
C ILE A 6 3.59 11.64 -34.59
N PHE A 7 3.89 12.90 -34.23
CA PHE A 7 4.65 13.22 -33.01
C PHE A 7 3.90 12.91 -31.72
N PHE A 8 2.55 12.98 -31.71
CA PHE A 8 1.74 12.60 -30.54
C PHE A 8 1.75 11.10 -30.26
N LEU A 9 2.10 10.25 -31.24
CA LEU A 9 2.18 8.78 -31.08
C LEU A 9 3.52 8.30 -30.51
N LEU A 10 4.50 9.20 -30.37
CA LEU A 10 5.87 8.89 -29.93
C LEU A 10 6.15 9.28 -28.48
N ILE A 11 5.19 9.87 -27.77
CA ILE A 11 5.34 10.16 -26.35
C ILE A 11 4.96 8.88 -25.59
N PRO A 12 5.90 8.18 -24.93
CA PRO A 12 5.54 7.10 -24.02
C PRO A 12 4.63 7.69 -22.94
N ASP A 13 3.43 7.14 -22.83
CA ASP A 13 2.42 7.58 -21.87
C ASP A 13 2.98 7.42 -20.45
N ALA A 14 3.30 8.54 -19.80
CA ALA A 14 3.88 8.55 -18.48
C ALA A 14 2.76 8.54 -17.43
N PHE A 15 2.38 7.35 -16.97
CA PHE A 15 1.30 7.19 -15.99
C PHE A 15 1.81 7.46 -14.57
N SER A 16 1.54 8.66 -14.04
CA SER A 16 1.83 9.00 -12.64
C SER A 16 0.66 8.65 -11.73
N LEU A 17 0.94 8.03 -10.59
CA LEU A 17 -0.06 7.70 -9.56
C LEU A 17 0.17 8.59 -8.34
N SER A 18 -0.87 9.33 -7.92
CA SER A 18 -0.81 10.18 -6.73
C SER A 18 -2.12 10.09 -5.94
N PHE A 19 -2.00 10.02 -4.61
CA PHE A 19 -3.14 10.02 -3.69
C PHE A 19 -2.75 10.58 -2.32
N SER A 20 -3.74 11.08 -1.58
CA SER A 20 -3.56 11.57 -0.23
C SER A 20 -4.83 11.29 0.58
N PHE A 21 -4.64 10.84 1.82
CA PHE A 21 -5.70 10.62 2.81
C PHE A 21 -5.34 11.38 4.09
N THR A 22 -6.20 12.31 4.49
CA THR A 22 -6.10 13.00 5.79
C THR A 22 -6.95 12.33 6.86
N SER A 23 -7.99 11.60 6.44
CA SER A 23 -8.92 10.83 7.26
C SER A 23 -9.46 9.66 6.43
N PHE A 24 -9.87 8.59 7.11
CA PHE A 24 -10.49 7.42 6.50
C PHE A 24 -11.97 7.34 6.89
N HIS A 25 -12.83 6.97 5.94
CA HIS A 25 -14.29 6.93 6.10
C HIS A 25 -14.83 5.57 5.65
N GLN A 26 -16.02 5.18 6.13
CA GLN A 26 -16.63 3.89 5.77
C GLN A 26 -16.89 3.75 4.28
N ASP A 27 -17.14 4.85 3.58
CA ASP A 27 -17.42 4.87 2.15
C ASP A 27 -16.15 4.94 1.29
N GLU A 28 -14.96 4.81 1.89
CA GLU A 28 -13.68 4.82 1.17
C GLU A 28 -13.42 3.46 0.49
N ASP A 29 -13.79 3.36 -0.78
CA ASP A 29 -13.62 2.15 -1.60
C ASP A 29 -12.19 1.98 -2.15
N ARG A 30 -11.34 3.01 -2.04
CA ARG A 30 -9.98 2.97 -2.60
C ARG A 30 -8.99 2.23 -1.74
N ILE A 31 -9.34 1.90 -0.49
CA ILE A 31 -8.51 1.16 0.46
C ILE A 31 -9.23 -0.14 0.83
N SER A 32 -8.58 -1.27 0.56
CA SER A 32 -9.04 -2.56 1.03
C SER A 32 -8.44 -2.85 2.41
N LEU A 33 -9.30 -3.20 3.37
CA LEU A 33 -8.90 -3.65 4.69
C LEU A 33 -9.03 -5.17 4.76
N GLU A 34 -7.99 -5.83 5.23
CA GLU A 34 -7.90 -7.29 5.27
C GLU A 34 -7.47 -7.80 6.65
N LYS A 35 -7.91 -9.02 6.97
CA LYS A 35 -7.67 -9.71 8.25
C LYS A 35 -8.20 -8.89 9.43
N SER A 36 -7.36 -8.50 10.39
CA SER A 36 -7.76 -7.74 11.58
C SER A 36 -7.93 -6.23 11.32
N ALA A 37 -7.53 -5.72 10.15
CA ALA A 37 -7.58 -4.29 9.89
C ALA A 37 -9.02 -3.77 9.81
N ARG A 38 -9.28 -2.62 10.43
CA ARG A 38 -10.61 -2.00 10.49
C ARG A 38 -10.52 -0.48 10.59
N LEU A 39 -11.63 0.20 10.33
CA LEU A 39 -11.75 1.62 10.63
C LEU A 39 -12.02 1.82 12.13
N LEU A 40 -11.31 2.77 12.73
CA LEU A 40 -11.54 3.26 14.08
C LEU A 40 -11.68 4.78 14.03
N GLY A 41 -12.91 5.28 14.03
CA GLY A 41 -13.20 6.68 13.76
C GLY A 41 -12.71 7.08 12.36
N THR A 42 -11.76 8.00 12.29
CA THR A 42 -11.16 8.50 11.04
C THR A 42 -9.79 7.89 10.73
N SER A 43 -9.39 6.85 11.45
CA SER A 43 -8.09 6.19 11.34
C SER A 43 -8.25 4.72 10.97
N ILE A 44 -7.18 4.12 10.46
CA ILE A 44 -7.10 2.67 10.26
C ILE A 44 -6.40 2.06 11.47
N ASP A 45 -7.08 1.12 12.09
CA ASP A 45 -6.53 0.24 13.12
C ASP A 45 -6.07 -1.05 12.43
N LEU A 46 -4.75 -1.28 12.35
CA LEU A 46 -4.18 -2.42 11.62
C LEU A 46 -4.26 -3.73 12.41
N VAL A 47 -4.24 -3.67 13.73
CA VAL A 47 -4.22 -4.84 14.60
C VAL A 47 -5.15 -4.62 15.78
N THR A 48 -5.67 -5.72 16.34
CA THR A 48 -6.46 -5.64 17.57
C THR A 48 -5.56 -5.82 18.80
N GLN A 49 -6.10 -5.51 19.98
CA GLN A 49 -5.45 -5.73 21.28
C GLN A 49 -5.20 -7.21 21.63
N TYR A 50 -5.65 -8.16 20.80
CA TYR A 50 -5.48 -9.58 21.04
C TYR A 50 -4.12 -10.07 20.53
N ASN A 51 -3.54 -11.06 21.21
CA ASN A 51 -2.32 -11.72 20.76
C ASN A 51 -2.51 -12.30 19.34
N ASP A 52 -1.41 -12.31 18.57
CA ASP A 52 -1.33 -12.86 17.20
C ASP A 52 -2.24 -12.18 16.15
N SER A 53 -2.56 -10.90 16.35
CA SER A 53 -3.34 -10.12 15.39
C SER A 53 -2.47 -9.65 14.21
N VAL A 54 -3.02 -9.77 13.00
CA VAL A 54 -2.37 -9.31 11.76
C VAL A 54 -3.43 -8.64 10.91
N GLY A 55 -3.16 -7.42 10.43
CA GLY A 55 -4.02 -6.75 9.47
C GLY A 55 -3.23 -6.02 8.41
N ARG A 56 -3.94 -5.68 7.33
CA ARG A 56 -3.37 -5.03 6.16
C ARG A 56 -4.36 -4.02 5.60
N ALA A 57 -3.85 -2.86 5.20
CA ALA A 57 -4.56 -1.89 4.39
C ALA A 57 -3.85 -1.75 3.04
N THR A 58 -4.58 -1.89 1.95
CA THR A 58 -4.02 -1.91 0.59
C THR A 58 -4.73 -0.89 -0.30
N TYR A 59 -3.98 -0.04 -0.99
CA TYR A 59 -4.53 0.85 -2.00
C TYR A 59 -4.95 0.06 -3.26
N HIS A 60 -6.17 0.27 -3.73
CA HIS A 60 -6.81 -0.56 -4.76
C HIS A 60 -6.18 -0.44 -6.15
N GLN A 61 -5.64 0.73 -6.50
CA GLN A 61 -5.08 0.98 -7.82
C GLN A 61 -3.62 0.51 -7.87
N PRO A 62 -3.28 -0.43 -8.77
CA PRO A 62 -1.92 -0.90 -8.89
C PRO A 62 -0.98 0.20 -9.38
N MET A 63 0.24 0.21 -8.85
CA MET A 63 1.31 1.10 -9.24
C MET A 63 2.20 0.44 -10.30
N HIS A 64 2.49 1.14 -11.38
CA HIS A 64 3.41 0.67 -12.43
C HIS A 64 4.86 0.97 -12.03
N LEU A 65 5.53 -0.01 -11.44
CA LEU A 65 6.89 0.16 -10.88
C LEU A 65 8.00 0.19 -11.94
N TRP A 66 7.78 -0.45 -13.09
CA TRP A 66 8.76 -0.51 -14.17
C TRP A 66 8.11 -0.86 -15.49
N ASP A 67 8.67 -0.33 -16.57
CA ASP A 67 8.29 -0.68 -17.92
C ASP A 67 9.26 -1.70 -18.52
N LYS A 68 8.73 -2.81 -19.03
CA LYS A 68 9.54 -3.90 -19.57
C LYS A 68 10.17 -3.57 -20.90
N ALA A 69 9.52 -2.78 -21.75
CA ALA A 69 10.01 -2.48 -23.09
C ALA A 69 11.22 -1.52 -23.05
N THR A 70 11.19 -0.55 -22.14
CA THR A 70 12.21 0.49 -22.01
C THR A 70 13.18 0.26 -20.86
N GLY A 71 12.85 -0.63 -19.91
CA GLY A 71 13.64 -0.85 -18.69
C GLY A 71 13.60 0.31 -17.71
N LYS A 72 12.73 1.31 -17.92
CA LYS A 72 12.58 2.45 -17.00
C LYS A 72 11.92 2.01 -15.71
N LEU A 73 12.48 2.47 -14.58
CA LEU A 73 11.90 2.32 -13.25
C LEU A 73 11.11 3.58 -12.88
N THR A 74 10.12 3.41 -12.01
CA THR A 74 9.33 4.50 -11.45
C THR A 74 9.90 4.91 -10.09
N ASP A 75 10.17 6.21 -9.93
CA ASP A 75 10.45 6.79 -8.62
C ASP A 75 9.16 6.98 -7.83
N PHE A 76 9.21 6.81 -6.51
CA PHE A 76 8.06 7.06 -5.64
C PHE A 76 8.44 7.74 -4.35
N THR A 77 7.46 8.41 -3.75
CA THR A 77 7.58 9.00 -2.43
C THR A 77 6.27 8.72 -1.69
N THR A 78 6.39 8.21 -0.47
CA THR A 78 5.25 7.98 0.41
C THR A 78 5.47 8.72 1.72
N LYS A 79 4.39 9.26 2.28
CA LYS A 79 4.38 9.89 3.60
C LYS A 79 3.13 9.42 4.32
N PHE A 80 3.33 8.86 5.50
CA PHE A 80 2.24 8.43 6.37
C PHE A 80 2.56 8.80 7.82
N THR A 81 1.51 8.93 8.62
CA THR A 81 1.61 9.11 10.07
C THR A 81 1.00 7.88 10.71
N PHE A 82 1.62 7.37 11.77
CA PHE A 82 1.14 6.22 12.51
C PHE A 82 1.38 6.40 14.00
N VAL A 83 0.63 5.65 14.79
CA VAL A 83 0.78 5.56 16.24
C VAL A 83 0.87 4.08 16.59
N ILE A 84 1.84 3.72 17.42
CA ILE A 84 1.89 2.41 18.07
C ILE A 84 1.58 2.67 19.54
N ASP A 85 0.45 2.15 20.00
CA ASP A 85 0.02 2.25 21.40
C ASP A 85 0.05 0.85 22.03
N SER A 86 0.89 0.70 23.06
CA SER A 86 1.00 -0.54 23.83
C SER A 86 -0.03 -0.63 24.96
N MET A 87 -0.82 0.42 25.21
CA MET A 87 -1.80 0.50 26.30
C MET A 87 -1.20 0.11 27.66
N CYS A 88 -0.01 0.64 27.96
CA CYS A 88 0.77 0.33 29.17
C CYS A 88 1.20 -1.15 29.31
N ASN A 89 1.10 -1.95 28.25
CA ASN A 89 1.59 -3.33 28.25
C ASN A 89 3.11 -3.34 28.10
N THR A 90 3.80 -3.99 29.03
CA THR A 90 5.26 -4.17 28.99
C THR A 90 5.71 -5.26 28.02
N ASN A 91 4.79 -6.12 27.58
CA ASN A 91 5.04 -7.14 26.56
C ASN A 91 4.43 -6.67 25.23
N PHE A 92 5.24 -5.98 24.42
CA PHE A 92 4.81 -5.36 23.17
C PHE A 92 5.68 -5.82 21.98
N GLY A 93 5.05 -5.87 20.81
CA GLY A 93 5.54 -6.36 19.51
C GLY A 93 4.33 -6.47 18.56
N ASP A 94 4.43 -6.95 17.32
CA ASP A 94 5.62 -7.36 16.55
C ASP A 94 6.20 -6.20 15.71
N GLY A 95 5.35 -5.35 15.11
CA GLY A 95 5.78 -4.19 14.34
C GLY A 95 4.81 -3.78 13.22
N MET A 96 5.23 -2.81 12.41
CA MET A 96 4.50 -2.33 11.23
C MET A 96 5.47 -2.19 10.05
N ALA A 97 5.02 -2.51 8.84
CA ALA A 97 5.79 -2.34 7.62
C ALA A 97 4.95 -1.69 6.52
N PHE A 98 5.61 -0.83 5.72
CA PHE A 98 5.15 -0.45 4.39
C PHE A 98 5.85 -1.36 3.38
N PHE A 99 5.10 -1.87 2.40
CA PHE A 99 5.68 -2.73 1.38
C PHE A 99 4.95 -2.59 0.04
N LEU A 100 5.66 -2.89 -1.04
CA LEU A 100 5.11 -3.04 -2.37
C LEU A 100 4.95 -4.53 -2.65
N ALA A 101 3.76 -4.94 -3.08
CA ALA A 101 3.47 -6.32 -3.43
C ALA A 101 2.73 -6.41 -4.77
N PRO A 102 2.87 -7.53 -5.51
CA PRO A 102 2.08 -7.75 -6.71
C PRO A 102 0.58 -7.71 -6.39
N LYS A 103 -0.23 -7.17 -7.30
CA LYS A 103 -1.69 -7.26 -7.21
C LYS A 103 -2.11 -8.70 -7.54
N VAL A 104 -2.12 -9.56 -6.54
CA VAL A 104 -2.50 -10.98 -6.71
C VAL A 104 -3.98 -11.14 -6.33
N GLN A 105 -4.80 -11.59 -7.28
CA GLN A 105 -6.26 -11.75 -7.10
C GLN A 105 -6.67 -12.91 -6.16
N SER A 106 -5.71 -13.71 -5.71
CA SER A 106 -5.88 -14.69 -4.62
C SER A 106 -4.53 -15.34 -4.28
N PHE A 107 -4.04 -15.16 -3.06
CA PHE A 107 -3.13 -16.13 -2.44
C PHE A 107 -3.28 -16.11 -0.92
N LEU A 108 -3.49 -17.30 -0.35
CA LEU A 108 -3.43 -17.58 1.07
C LEU A 108 -1.95 -17.53 1.50
N ILE A 109 -1.59 -16.66 2.43
CA ILE A 109 -0.29 -16.75 3.12
C ILE A 109 -0.55 -17.26 4.53
N PHE A 110 -0.13 -18.50 4.78
CA PHE A 110 0.27 -18.96 6.11
C PHE A 110 1.46 -18.12 6.57
N GLN A 111 1.36 -17.48 7.73
CA GLN A 111 2.49 -16.81 8.38
C GLN A 111 3.32 -17.84 9.13
N LYS A 112 4.62 -17.93 8.82
CA LYS A 112 5.62 -18.28 9.83
C LYS A 112 6.97 -17.65 9.49
N ARG A 113 7.42 -16.79 10.42
CA ARG A 113 8.77 -16.25 10.62
C ARG A 113 9.73 -16.31 9.42
N GLU A 114 9.78 -15.25 8.63
CA GLU A 114 11.03 -14.86 7.99
C GLU A 114 11.26 -13.36 8.16
N LYS A 115 12.52 -13.00 8.45
CA LYS A 115 13.01 -11.63 8.50
C LYS A 115 12.83 -11.03 7.11
N VAL A 116 11.90 -10.10 6.96
CA VAL A 116 11.81 -9.27 5.77
C VAL A 116 12.91 -8.22 5.88
N LEU A 117 13.77 -8.14 4.85
CA LEU A 117 14.77 -7.07 4.71
C LEU A 117 14.05 -5.73 4.63
N TRP A 118 14.45 -4.78 5.47
CA TRP A 118 14.13 -3.37 5.26
C TRP A 118 14.96 -2.85 4.07
N VAL A 119 14.31 -2.14 3.15
CA VAL A 119 15.00 -1.22 2.24
C VAL A 119 15.14 0.12 2.94
#